data_AF-A0A258CG01-F1
#
_entry.id   AF-A0A258CG01-F1
#
_cell.length_a   1.000
_cell.length_b   1.000
_cell.length_c   1.000
_cell.angle_alpha   90.00
_cell.angle_beta   90.00
_cell.angle_gamma   90.00
#
_symmetry.space_group_name_H-M   'P 1'
#
loop_
_entity.id
_entity.type
_entity.pdbx_description
1 polymer ?
#
loop_
_entity_poly.entity_id
_entity_poly.type
_entity_poly.pdbx_seq_one_letter_code
_entity_poly.pdbx_strand_id
1 'polypeptide(L)'
;VQALLAPLEHSVTRNCVLAERAMNRRLQGGCQVPIGAFATQHGEQITLRGLVGSLDGSEIIRDQVQGPASSAEALGLQLAERLLAAGAGKILTAVYQGS
;
A
#
# COMPACT_ATOMS: atom_id res chain seq x y z
N VAL A 1 27.52 10.84 -2.77
CA VAL A 1 26.99 9.68 -2.01
C VAL A 1 25.92 8.93 -2.80
N GLN A 2 24.87 9.59 -3.31
CA GLN A 2 23.77 8.95 -4.06
C GLN A 2 24.24 8.11 -5.27
N ALA A 3 25.24 8.57 -6.03
CA ALA A 3 25.80 7.84 -7.17
C ALA A 3 26.49 6.51 -6.79
N LEU A 4 26.94 6.35 -5.54
CA LEU A 4 27.56 5.10 -5.06
C LEU A 4 26.52 4.00 -4.77
N LEU A 5 25.24 4.39 -4.60
CA LEU A 5 24.14 3.47 -4.30
C LEU A 5 23.40 2.99 -5.55
N ALA A 6 23.55 3.70 -6.68
CA ALA A 6 22.86 3.38 -7.93
C ALA A 6 23.05 1.92 -8.40
N PRO A 7 24.25 1.30 -8.29
CA PRO A 7 24.44 -0.11 -8.68
C PRO A 7 23.70 -1.12 -7.80
N LEU A 8 23.28 -0.72 -6.58
CA LEU A 8 22.54 -1.58 -5.65
C LEU A 8 21.02 -1.48 -5.86
N GLU A 9 20.56 -0.56 -6.69
CA GLU A 9 19.15 -0.38 -6.99
C GLU A 9 18.65 -1.52 -7.88
N HIS A 10 17.64 -2.23 -7.40
CA HIS A 10 16.84 -3.12 -8.23
C HIS A 10 15.52 -2.43 -8.58
N SER A 11 15.38 -2.00 -9.83
CA SER A 11 14.26 -1.15 -10.30
C SER A 11 12.89 -1.78 -10.07
N VAL A 12 12.76 -3.09 -10.30
CA VAL A 12 11.52 -3.84 -10.05
C VAL A 12 11.11 -3.76 -8.57
N THR A 13 12.06 -4.04 -7.66
CA THR A 13 11.80 -3.95 -6.22
C THR A 13 11.42 -2.53 -5.82
N ARG A 14 12.13 -1.53 -6.38
CA ARG A 14 11.83 -0.12 -6.10
C ARG A 14 10.41 0.24 -6.50
N ASN A 15 9.96 -0.14 -7.70
CA ASN A 15 8.60 0.21 -8.15
C ASN A 15 7.53 -0.46 -7.27
N CYS A 16 7.69 -1.75 -6.94
CA CYS A 16 6.79 -2.44 -6.02
C CYS A 16 6.70 -1.73 -4.67
N VAL A 17 7.85 -1.44 -4.06
CA VAL A 17 7.93 -0.78 -2.75
C VAL A 17 7.39 0.66 -2.81
N LEU A 18 7.55 1.38 -3.92
CA LEU A 18 6.96 2.71 -4.10
C LEU A 18 5.43 2.64 -4.08
N ALA A 19 4.83 1.65 -4.75
CA ALA A 19 3.38 1.44 -4.74
C ALA A 19 2.87 1.10 -3.33
N GLU A 20 3.52 0.15 -2.65
CA GLU A 20 3.18 -0.25 -1.28
C GLU A 20 3.29 0.91 -0.29
N ARG A 21 4.40 1.68 -0.35
CA ARG A 21 4.60 2.84 0.52
C ARG A 21 3.66 3.98 0.21
N ALA A 22 3.27 4.19 -1.04
CA ALA A 22 2.28 5.21 -1.40
C ALA A 22 0.90 4.89 -0.78
N MET A 23 0.47 3.62 -0.85
CA MET A 23 -0.75 3.16 -0.17
C MET A 23 -0.67 3.40 1.34
N ASN A 24 0.39 2.91 1.99
CA ASN A 24 0.55 3.04 3.45
C ASN A 24 0.61 4.50 3.91
N ARG A 25 1.33 5.36 3.19
CA ARG A 25 1.38 6.81 3.47
C ARG A 25 -0.01 7.44 3.41
N ARG A 26 -0.82 7.06 2.42
CA ARG A 26 -2.17 7.62 2.23
C ARG A 26 -3.17 7.16 3.29
N LEU A 27 -3.03 5.93 3.78
CA LEU A 27 -3.81 5.38 4.89
C LEU A 27 -3.32 5.86 6.26
N GLN A 28 -2.25 6.65 6.31
CA GLN A 28 -1.58 7.12 7.55
C GLN A 28 -1.17 5.97 8.47
N GLY A 29 -0.89 4.79 7.92
CA GLY A 29 -0.56 3.58 8.68
C GLY A 29 0.67 3.75 9.57
N GLY A 30 0.47 3.71 10.89
CA GLY A 30 1.56 3.50 11.86
C GLY A 30 1.87 2.02 12.05
N CYS A 31 2.94 1.70 12.79
CA CYS A 31 3.35 0.30 13.06
C CYS A 31 2.29 -0.56 13.78
N GLN A 32 1.28 0.07 14.39
CA GLN A 32 0.24 -0.61 15.18
C GLN A 32 -1.06 -0.83 14.40
N VAL A 33 -1.07 -0.51 13.10
CA VAL A 33 -2.29 -0.53 12.30
C VAL A 33 -2.32 -1.79 11.42
N PRO A 34 -3.42 -2.57 11.43
CA PRO A 34 -3.58 -3.81 10.64
C PRO A 34 -3.78 -3.52 9.14
N ILE A 35 -2.72 -3.05 8.48
CA ILE A 35 -2.67 -2.76 7.05
C ILE A 35 -1.70 -3.72 6.38
N GLY A 36 -2.11 -4.32 5.26
CA GLY A 36 -1.24 -5.07 4.38
C GLY A 36 -1.20 -4.43 3.00
N ALA A 37 0.01 -4.30 2.42
CA ALA A 37 0.22 -3.88 1.04
C ALA A 37 1.27 -4.79 0.42
N PHE A 38 1.00 -5.34 -0.76
CA PHE A 38 1.93 -6.23 -1.46
C PHE A 38 1.81 -6.05 -2.97
N ALA A 39 2.93 -5.69 -3.60
CA ALA A 39 3.04 -5.46 -5.03
C ALA A 39 3.92 -6.51 -5.72
N THR A 40 3.47 -6.98 -6.88
CA THR A 40 4.29 -7.76 -7.81
C THR A 40 4.37 -7.05 -9.15
N GLN A 41 5.53 -7.14 -9.80
CA GLN A 41 5.72 -6.59 -11.15
C GLN A 41 6.05 -7.73 -12.12
N HIS A 42 5.33 -7.76 -13.25
CA HIS A 42 5.58 -8.65 -14.36
C HIS A 42 5.75 -7.82 -15.63
N GLY A 43 6.98 -7.79 -16.18
CA GLY A 43 7.33 -6.87 -17.26
C GLY A 43 7.12 -5.42 -16.83
N GLU A 44 6.29 -4.69 -17.55
CA GLU A 44 5.94 -3.29 -17.25
C GLU A 44 4.67 -3.13 -16.41
N GLN A 45 4.02 -4.23 -15.99
CA GLN A 45 2.77 -4.18 -15.25
C GLN A 45 2.99 -4.47 -13.76
N ILE A 46 2.45 -3.63 -12.89
CA ILE A 46 2.37 -3.86 -11.45
C ILE A 46 0.96 -4.30 -11.08
N THR A 47 0.87 -5.29 -10.21
CA THR A 47 -0.34 -5.63 -9.45
C THR A 47 -0.10 -5.30 -8.00
N LEU A 48 -0.87 -4.36 -7.45
CA LEU A 48 -0.83 -3.98 -6.04
C LEU A 48 -2.10 -4.51 -5.36
N ARG A 49 -1.89 -5.28 -4.29
CA ARG A 49 -2.96 -5.78 -3.41
C ARG A 49 -2.86 -5.12 -2.06
N GLY A 50 -4.01 -4.77 -1.48
CA GLY A 50 -4.11 -4.04 -0.24
C GLY A 50 -5.22 -4.58 0.64
N LEU A 51 -5.02 -4.52 1.95
CA LEU A 51 -6.04 -4.85 2.94
C LEU A 51 -5.96 -3.97 4.17
N VAL A 52 -7.11 -3.78 4.81
CA VAL A 52 -7.26 -3.15 6.14
C VAL A 52 -8.21 -4.02 6.95
N GLY A 53 -7.81 -4.45 8.15
CA GLY A 53 -8.62 -5.29 9.03
C GLY A 53 -8.90 -4.64 10.39
N SER A 54 -9.93 -5.09 11.10
CA SER A 54 -10.12 -4.75 12.52
C SER A 54 -9.14 -5.54 13.40
N LEU A 55 -8.88 -5.06 14.63
CA LEU A 55 -7.95 -5.72 15.57
C LEU A 55 -8.40 -7.12 15.99
N ASP A 56 -9.71 -7.34 16.03
CA ASP A 56 -10.35 -8.63 16.34
C ASP A 56 -10.56 -9.51 15.09
N GLY A 57 -10.25 -8.99 13.89
CA GLY A 57 -10.45 -9.68 12.61
C GLY A 57 -11.90 -9.84 12.16
N SER A 58 -12.86 -9.22 12.86
CA SER A 58 -14.29 -9.27 12.50
C SER A 58 -14.60 -8.62 11.15
N GLU A 59 -13.84 -7.60 10.77
CA GLU A 59 -13.97 -6.89 9.49
C GLU A 59 -12.64 -6.87 8.76
N ILE A 60 -12.64 -7.24 7.47
CA ILE A 60 -11.46 -7.16 6.61
C ILE A 60 -11.89 -6.62 5.25
N ILE A 61 -11.37 -5.46 4.89
CA ILE A 61 -11.56 -4.84 3.58
C ILE A 61 -10.32 -5.13 2.75
N ARG A 62 -10.50 -5.67 1.54
CA ARG A 62 -9.43 -5.97 0.60
C ARG A 62 -9.78 -5.45 -0.77
N ASP A 63 -8.76 -4.98 -1.48
CA ASP A 63 -8.92 -4.60 -2.88
C ASP A 63 -7.58 -4.73 -3.63
N GLN A 64 -7.61 -4.61 -4.95
CA GLN A 64 -6.44 -4.62 -5.81
C GLN A 64 -6.57 -3.67 -6.99
N VAL A 65 -5.42 -3.16 -7.43
CA VAL A 65 -5.28 -2.35 -8.65
C VAL A 65 -4.14 -2.89 -9.49
N GLN A 66 -4.22 -2.65 -10.80
CA GLN A 66 -3.15 -2.98 -11.73
C GLN A 66 -2.90 -1.80 -12.66
N GLY A 67 -1.64 -1.58 -13.03
CA GLY A 67 -1.26 -0.56 -13.98
C GLY A 67 0.21 -0.62 -14.36
N PRO A 68 0.68 0.32 -15.18
CA PRO A 68 2.08 0.35 -15.60
C PRO A 68 3.01 0.66 -14.41
N ALA A 69 4.22 0.10 -14.42
CA ALA A 69 5.21 0.28 -13.37
C ALA A 69 5.64 1.74 -13.19
N SER A 70 5.57 2.53 -14.26
CA SER A 70 5.77 3.98 -14.22
C SER A 70 4.73 4.73 -13.38
N SER A 71 3.59 4.11 -13.08
CA SER A 71 2.50 4.67 -12.27
C SER A 71 2.45 4.13 -10.84
N ALA A 72 3.53 3.47 -10.36
CA ALA A 72 3.57 2.79 -9.07
C ALA A 72 2.97 3.60 -7.90
N GLU A 73 3.40 4.85 -7.71
CA GLU A 73 2.87 5.68 -6.62
C GLU A 73 1.39 6.03 -6.80
N ALA A 74 0.97 6.31 -8.04
CA ALA A 74 -0.43 6.61 -8.36
C ALA A 74 -1.34 5.40 -8.09
N LEU A 75 -0.88 4.18 -8.41
CA LEU A 75 -1.57 2.94 -8.06
C LEU A 75 -1.73 2.79 -6.54
N GLY A 76 -0.68 3.10 -5.77
CA GLY A 76 -0.74 3.08 -4.30
C GLY A 76 -1.78 4.05 -3.74
N LEU A 77 -1.83 5.28 -4.25
CA LEU A 77 -2.83 6.28 -3.88
C LEU A 77 -4.25 5.82 -4.24
N GLN A 78 -4.43 5.35 -5.48
CA GLN A 78 -5.71 4.86 -5.97
C GLN A 78 -6.26 3.73 -5.11
N LEU A 79 -5.42 2.76 -4.75
CA LEU A 79 -5.84 1.63 -3.91
C LEU A 79 -6.22 2.09 -2.51
N ALA A 80 -5.46 2.99 -1.90
CA ALA A 80 -5.79 3.54 -0.60
C ALA A 80 -7.14 4.28 -0.61
N GLU A 81 -7.43 5.05 -1.65
CA GLU A 81 -8.73 5.73 -1.81
C GLU A 81 -9.89 4.76 -1.96
N ARG A 82 -9.72 3.67 -2.72
CA ARG A 82 -10.72 2.61 -2.85
C ARG A 82 -11.01 1.93 -1.52
N LEU A 83 -9.97 1.64 -0.73
CA LEU A 83 -10.11 1.05 0.60
C LEU A 83 -10.82 2.02 1.57
N LEU A 84 -10.47 3.31 1.54
CA LEU A 84 -11.14 4.33 2.36
C LEU A 84 -12.62 4.48 2.00
N ALA A 85 -12.95 4.50 0.70
CA ALA A 85 -14.31 4.55 0.21
C ALA A 85 -15.12 3.30 0.60
N ALA A 86 -14.47 2.14 0.69
CA ALA A 86 -15.06 0.89 1.16
C ALA A 86 -15.26 0.83 2.68
N GLY A 87 -14.79 1.82 3.45
CA GLY A 87 -15.01 1.91 4.90
C GLY A 87 -13.75 1.75 5.76
N ALA A 88 -12.57 1.56 5.16
CA ALA A 88 -11.33 1.36 5.91
C ALA A 88 -11.04 2.50 6.91
N GLY A 89 -11.47 3.73 6.62
CA GLY A 89 -11.30 4.86 7.54
C GLY A 89 -11.94 4.65 8.91
N LYS A 90 -13.08 3.94 8.99
CA LYS A 90 -13.75 3.63 10.27
C LYS A 90 -12.92 2.66 11.09
N ILE A 91 -12.41 1.61 10.45
CA ILE A 91 -11.53 0.62 11.06
C ILE A 91 -10.28 1.31 11.61
N LEU A 92 -9.62 2.12 10.78
CA LEU A 92 -8.41 2.86 11.16
C LEU A 92 -8.66 3.79 12.36
N THR A 93 -9.78 4.52 12.35
CA THR A 93 -10.14 5.44 13.46
C THR A 93 -10.37 4.68 14.76
N ALA A 94 -11.05 3.53 14.72
CA ALA A 94 -11.29 2.70 15.90
C ALA A 94 -9.98 2.19 16.53
N VAL A 95 -8.97 1.89 15.71
CA VAL A 95 -7.63 1.49 16.22
C VAL A 95 -6.94 2.64 16.96
N TYR A 96 -7.02 3.87 16.45
CA TYR A 96 -6.40 5.03 17.12
C TYR A 96 -7.11 5.48 18.40
N GLN A 97 -8.42 5.21 18.53
CA GLN A 97 -9.18 5.55 19.74
C GLN A 97 -9.04 4.51 20.86
N GLY A 98 -8.62 3.29 20.53
CA GLY A 98 -8.40 2.20 21.50
C GLY A 98 -6.97 2.14 22.05
N SER A 99 -6.09 3.08 21.69
CA SER A 99 -4.69 3.16 22.15
C SER A 99 -4.49 4.25 23.20
#